data_AF-A0A2R5L7H0-F1
#
_entry.id   AF-A0A2R5L7H0-F1
#
_cell.length_a   1.000
_cell.length_b   1.000
_cell.length_c   1.000
_cell.angle_alpha   90.00
_cell.angle_beta   90.00
_cell.angle_gamma   90.00
#
_symmetry.space_group_name_H-M   'P 1'
#
loop_
_entity.id
_entity.type
_entity.pdbx_description
1 polymer ?
#
loop_
_entity_poly.entity_id
_entity_poly.type
_entity_poly.pdbx_seq_one_letter_code
_entity_poly.pdbx_strand_id
1 'polypeptide(L)'
;SDKTFLSKMEQTIRSHPHFLTHHIAINNKVKKSIARDEFRLIHYAGDVTYKVEGFIDKNNDLLYRDLKKAMAGAKNSIVKDTFPESELLSKKRPPTAATQFKQSLQELMEILMSKEPWYVRCIKPNDFKQAARFDEKVVGHQVQYLGLMENLRVRRAGFAYRRRYDIFLQRYKCLCPSTWPHFRGDDAKSGVAELVKHLQYQEEEYSMGKTKLFIRYPRTLFETEDAFQQRKHYLATIIQTRYRCFAARKKYLQMRKAAIIIESMWRRYLARQLLERRRNAVKVIRRFILGFMTRNEPENDVNARFVRQVKVEYLKRLAANLPKSVLDHSWPPAPIVCKKASELLHDLHRTWLVRKYCKSISPQRKALMDWKVEAEAIFSGKKQSYQASLPSMFAENRLNQEDDLRRTTMFEKSVKHQGEKTMYCLPVTKYDRHGYKPRERVLILTDAALYLVDRKDFKSKHRIPLKSIEGITVSSLTDGLLLLRIPQEMKKDKGDLILDARAHLIEAVSKITTAFGQRSLVLIELSNSVRHRLSGGKEGMIDFSQGAKPEISKGKNGHLIVVSPTSP
;
A
#
# COMPACT_ATOMS: atom_id res chain seq x y z
N SER A 1 -114.78 -27.91 31.32
CA SER A 1 -113.52 -28.25 32.02
C SER A 1 -112.34 -27.94 31.12
N ASP A 2 -111.13 -27.80 31.66
CA ASP A 2 -109.96 -27.47 30.84
C ASP A 2 -109.67 -28.54 29.75
N LYS A 3 -110.00 -29.81 30.01
CA LYS A 3 -109.90 -30.89 29.01
C LYS A 3 -110.87 -30.69 27.84
N THR A 4 -112.10 -30.22 28.09
CA THR A 4 -113.05 -29.90 27.01
C THR A 4 -112.59 -28.67 26.21
N PHE A 5 -111.90 -27.72 26.85
CA PHE A 5 -111.29 -26.58 26.17
C PHE A 5 -110.18 -27.03 25.22
N LEU A 6 -109.26 -27.88 25.69
CA LEU A 6 -108.20 -28.45 24.84
C LEU A 6 -108.78 -29.23 23.65
N SER A 7 -109.76 -30.10 23.89
CA SER A 7 -110.42 -30.86 22.82
C SER A 7 -111.10 -29.95 21.80
N LYS A 8 -111.71 -28.84 22.25
CA LYS A 8 -112.32 -27.85 21.35
C LYS A 8 -111.27 -27.09 20.53
N MET A 9 -110.12 -26.76 21.12
CA MET A 9 -108.99 -26.18 20.39
C MET A 9 -108.45 -27.15 19.34
N GLU A 10 -108.30 -28.42 19.68
CA GLU A 10 -107.89 -29.47 18.73
C GLU A 10 -108.86 -29.58 17.56
N GLN A 11 -110.17 -29.58 17.81
CA GLN A 11 -111.15 -29.62 16.72
C GLN A 11 -111.09 -28.40 15.81
N THR A 12 -110.86 -27.22 16.40
CA THR A 12 -111.03 -25.93 15.71
C THR A 12 -109.75 -25.47 15.00
N ILE A 13 -108.58 -25.77 15.59
CA ILE A 13 -107.28 -25.18 15.21
C ILE A 13 -106.28 -26.27 14.78
N ARG A 14 -106.69 -27.55 14.64
CA ARG A 14 -105.78 -28.66 14.24
C ARG A 14 -104.96 -28.41 12.98
N SER A 15 -105.48 -27.64 12.03
CA SER A 15 -104.82 -27.39 10.74
C SER A 15 -103.75 -26.31 10.81
N HIS A 16 -103.62 -25.60 11.93
CA HIS A 16 -102.69 -24.49 12.03
C HIS A 16 -101.25 -25.00 12.23
N PRO A 17 -100.28 -24.59 11.39
CA PRO A 17 -98.92 -25.14 11.40
C PRO A 17 -98.15 -24.87 12.70
N HIS A 18 -98.54 -23.83 13.43
CA HIS A 18 -97.91 -23.44 14.70
C HIS A 18 -98.61 -24.00 15.95
N PHE A 19 -99.59 -24.89 15.81
CA PHE A 19 -100.32 -25.50 16.93
C PHE A 19 -100.05 -27.00 16.99
N LEU A 20 -99.53 -27.48 18.12
CA LEU A 20 -99.17 -28.88 18.33
C LEU A 20 -99.80 -29.40 19.62
N THR A 21 -100.35 -30.60 19.59
CA THR A 21 -100.82 -31.31 20.80
C THR A 21 -100.33 -32.75 20.79
N HIS A 22 -100.52 -33.46 21.90
CA HIS A 22 -100.21 -34.89 21.98
C HIS A 22 -100.93 -35.73 20.91
N HIS A 23 -102.12 -35.32 20.47
CA HIS A 23 -102.92 -36.02 19.46
C HIS A 23 -102.48 -35.69 18.02
N ILE A 24 -101.99 -34.48 17.77
CA ILE A 24 -101.64 -33.98 16.43
C ILE A 24 -100.17 -34.27 16.09
N ALA A 25 -99.29 -34.41 17.09
CA ALA A 25 -97.86 -34.61 16.88
C ALA A 25 -97.55 -35.90 16.07
N ILE A 26 -97.06 -35.72 14.84
CA ILE A 26 -96.70 -36.80 13.90
C ILE A 26 -95.43 -37.55 14.37
N ASN A 27 -94.49 -36.85 15.00
CA ASN A 27 -93.21 -37.41 15.43
C ASN A 27 -93.30 -37.99 16.85
N ASN A 28 -92.98 -39.28 17.00
CA ASN A 28 -92.99 -39.99 18.29
C ASN A 28 -92.11 -39.34 19.37
N LYS A 29 -91.01 -38.65 19.02
CA LYS A 29 -90.19 -37.91 19.98
C LYS A 29 -90.90 -36.65 20.50
N VAL A 30 -91.55 -35.89 19.60
CA VAL A 30 -92.32 -34.69 19.97
C VAL A 30 -93.56 -35.08 20.77
N LYS A 31 -94.23 -36.17 20.38
CA LYS A 31 -95.39 -36.71 21.09
C LYS A 31 -95.07 -37.13 22.53
N LYS A 32 -93.88 -37.70 22.79
CA LYS A 32 -93.41 -38.00 24.16
C LYS A 32 -93.05 -36.76 24.99
N SER A 33 -92.84 -35.61 24.35
CA SER A 33 -92.46 -34.36 25.02
C SER A 33 -93.64 -33.44 25.39
N ILE A 34 -94.87 -33.80 24.98
CA ILE A 34 -96.09 -33.03 25.26
C ILE A 34 -97.04 -33.94 26.05
N ALA A 35 -97.45 -33.51 27.24
CA ALA A 35 -98.43 -34.24 28.04
C ALA A 35 -99.84 -34.18 27.43
N ARG A 36 -100.75 -35.04 27.89
CA ARG A 36 -102.13 -35.13 27.34
C ARG A 36 -102.99 -33.90 27.65
N ASP A 37 -102.60 -33.13 28.66
CA ASP A 37 -103.20 -31.88 29.13
C ASP A 37 -102.38 -30.65 28.70
N GLU A 38 -101.53 -30.80 27.68
CA GLU A 38 -100.68 -29.75 27.16
C GLU A 38 -100.91 -29.50 25.67
N PHE A 39 -100.74 -28.24 25.28
CA PHE A 39 -100.57 -27.85 23.88
C PHE A 39 -99.31 -27.01 23.74
N ARG A 40 -98.71 -27.04 22.56
CA ARG A 40 -97.49 -26.31 22.23
C ARG A 40 -97.76 -25.34 21.09
N LEU A 41 -97.29 -24.11 21.27
CA LEU A 41 -97.30 -23.09 20.23
C LEU A 41 -95.87 -22.80 19.80
N ILE A 42 -95.68 -22.72 18.49
CA ILE A 42 -94.41 -22.29 17.89
C ILE A 42 -94.41 -20.76 17.85
N HIS A 43 -93.67 -20.12 18.75
CA HIS A 43 -93.49 -18.66 18.77
C HIS A 43 -92.18 -18.27 18.07
N TYR A 44 -92.03 -16.98 17.75
CA TYR A 44 -90.78 -16.46 17.15
C TYR A 44 -89.54 -16.72 18.02
N ALA A 45 -89.72 -16.78 19.34
CA ALA A 45 -88.67 -17.02 20.34
C ALA A 45 -88.39 -18.51 20.57
N GLY A 46 -89.19 -19.41 19.98
CA GLY A 46 -89.12 -20.85 20.18
C GLY A 46 -90.46 -21.48 20.59
N ASP A 47 -90.43 -22.79 20.76
CA ASP A 47 -91.59 -23.59 21.11
C ASP A 47 -91.94 -23.47 22.60
N VAL A 48 -93.18 -23.10 22.91
CA VAL A 48 -93.67 -22.98 24.29
C VAL A 48 -94.77 -24.00 24.51
N THR A 49 -94.63 -24.80 25.56
CA THR A 49 -95.64 -25.80 25.98
C THR A 49 -96.48 -25.21 27.12
N TYR A 50 -97.79 -25.15 26.91
CA TYR A 50 -98.78 -24.61 27.84
C TYR A 50 -99.59 -25.76 28.44
N LYS A 51 -99.70 -25.77 29.77
CA LYS A 51 -100.59 -26.68 30.51
C LYS A 51 -101.99 -26.08 30.59
N VAL A 52 -103.01 -26.83 30.16
CA VAL A 52 -104.40 -26.32 30.14
C VAL A 52 -105.02 -26.21 31.52
N GLU A 53 -104.42 -26.81 32.53
CA GLU A 53 -104.91 -26.77 33.92
C GLU A 53 -105.11 -25.33 34.43
N GLY A 54 -106.33 -25.02 34.84
CA GLY A 54 -106.75 -23.72 35.35
C GLY A 54 -106.96 -22.65 34.28
N PHE A 55 -106.92 -22.97 32.98
CA PHE A 55 -107.17 -22.00 31.91
C PHE A 55 -108.57 -21.40 31.99
N ILE A 56 -109.60 -22.23 32.19
CA ILE A 56 -110.98 -21.74 32.26
C ILE A 56 -111.17 -20.87 33.51
N ASP A 57 -110.68 -21.33 34.65
CA ASP A 57 -110.85 -20.62 35.94
C ASP A 57 -110.11 -19.28 35.93
N LYS A 58 -108.87 -19.24 35.45
CA LYS A 58 -108.09 -17.98 35.30
C LYS A 58 -108.69 -17.02 34.27
N ASN A 59 -109.44 -17.53 33.29
CA ASN A 59 -110.08 -16.69 32.28
C ASN A 59 -111.46 -16.17 32.74
N ASN A 60 -112.10 -16.85 33.69
CA ASN A 60 -113.36 -16.46 34.29
C ASN A 60 -113.15 -15.34 35.32
N ASP A 61 -112.93 -14.13 34.83
CA ASP A 61 -112.80 -12.90 35.63
C ASP A 61 -114.18 -12.27 35.90
N LEU A 62 -115.09 -13.06 36.45
CA LEU A 62 -116.48 -12.65 36.67
C LEU A 62 -116.60 -11.90 38.00
N LEU A 63 -116.49 -10.57 37.95
CA LEU A 63 -116.92 -9.74 39.07
C LEU A 63 -118.44 -9.55 39.03
N TYR A 64 -119.16 -10.30 39.89
CA TYR A 64 -120.61 -10.24 39.97
C TYR A 64 -121.12 -8.83 40.34
N ARG A 65 -122.28 -8.47 39.79
CA ARG A 65 -122.90 -7.16 40.03
C ARG A 65 -123.20 -6.92 41.51
N ASP A 66 -123.57 -7.95 42.24
CA ASP A 66 -123.87 -7.86 43.68
C ASP A 66 -122.63 -7.47 44.50
N LEU A 67 -121.46 -7.98 44.10
CA LEU A 67 -120.18 -7.58 44.68
C LEU A 67 -119.87 -6.11 44.35
N LYS A 68 -120.05 -5.69 43.08
CA LYS A 68 -119.88 -4.27 42.70
C LYS A 68 -120.81 -3.34 43.48
N LYS A 69 -122.07 -3.73 43.68
CA LYS A 69 -123.07 -2.95 44.43
C LYS A 69 -122.68 -2.83 45.91
N ALA A 70 -122.17 -3.91 46.52
CA ALA A 70 -121.68 -3.88 47.89
C ALA A 70 -120.47 -2.93 48.05
N MET A 71 -119.54 -2.95 47.09
CA MET A 71 -118.37 -2.07 47.10
C MET A 71 -118.75 -0.59 46.85
N ALA A 72 -119.67 -0.31 45.94
CA ALA A 72 -120.16 1.06 45.69
C ALA A 72 -120.86 1.68 46.92
N GLY A 73 -121.50 0.84 47.75
CA GLY A 73 -122.13 1.25 49.02
C GLY A 73 -121.16 1.35 50.21
N ALA A 74 -119.86 1.12 50.01
CA ALA A 74 -118.88 1.18 51.08
C ALA A 74 -118.69 2.63 51.59
N LYS A 75 -118.44 2.78 52.90
CA LYS A 75 -118.14 4.08 53.52
C LYS A 75 -116.74 4.61 53.18
N ASN A 76 -115.84 3.75 52.68
CA ASN A 76 -114.48 4.11 52.30
C ASN A 76 -114.50 4.82 50.93
N SER A 77 -113.96 6.05 50.87
CA SER A 77 -113.95 6.87 49.65
C SER A 77 -113.19 6.21 48.50
N ILE A 78 -112.03 5.61 48.77
CA ILE A 78 -111.19 4.95 47.75
C ILE A 78 -111.96 3.79 47.10
N VAL A 79 -112.67 2.99 47.91
CA VAL A 79 -113.48 1.86 47.42
C VAL A 79 -114.65 2.36 46.58
N LYS A 80 -115.31 3.44 47.03
CA LYS A 80 -116.40 4.05 46.27
C LYS A 80 -115.95 4.61 44.92
N ASP A 81 -114.79 5.25 44.86
CA ASP A 81 -114.23 5.84 43.64
C ASP A 81 -113.78 4.76 42.62
N THR A 82 -113.30 3.61 43.13
CA THR A 82 -112.88 2.48 42.29
C THR A 82 -114.04 1.64 41.74
N PHE A 83 -115.23 1.75 42.32
CA PHE A 83 -116.46 1.07 41.86
C PHE A 83 -117.60 2.07 41.65
N PRO A 84 -117.56 2.87 40.58
CA PRO A 84 -118.54 3.93 40.36
C PRO A 84 -119.94 3.36 40.09
N GLU A 85 -120.97 4.01 40.64
CA GLU A 85 -122.37 3.57 40.50
C GLU A 85 -122.84 3.56 39.03
N SER A 86 -122.22 4.34 38.15
CA SER A 86 -122.51 4.37 36.71
C SER A 86 -122.26 3.03 36.01
N GLU A 87 -121.31 2.22 36.50
CA GLU A 87 -121.05 0.88 35.96
C GLU A 87 -122.16 -0.14 36.27
N LEU A 88 -122.99 0.12 37.29
CA LEU A 88 -124.12 -0.75 37.65
C LEU A 88 -125.27 -0.67 36.64
N LEU A 89 -125.29 0.36 35.78
CA LEU A 89 -126.29 0.56 34.72
C LEU A 89 -126.07 -0.39 33.53
N SER A 90 -124.84 -0.88 33.33
CA SER A 90 -124.50 -1.75 32.22
C SER A 90 -125.04 -3.17 32.45
N LYS A 91 -125.87 -3.65 31.52
CA LYS A 91 -126.37 -5.04 31.49
C LYS A 91 -125.47 -6.00 30.71
N LYS A 92 -124.33 -5.53 30.20
CA LYS A 92 -123.41 -6.38 29.44
C LYS A 92 -122.74 -7.39 30.36
N ARG A 93 -122.58 -8.63 29.89
CA ARG A 93 -121.82 -9.65 30.61
C ARG A 93 -120.38 -9.15 30.79
N PRO A 94 -119.78 -9.28 31.98
CA PRO A 94 -118.40 -8.91 32.18
C PRO A 94 -117.49 -9.65 31.19
N PRO A 95 -116.54 -8.96 30.55
CA PRO A 95 -115.59 -9.55 29.61
C PRO A 95 -114.70 -10.57 30.34
N THR A 96 -114.35 -11.66 29.66
CA THR A 96 -113.36 -12.61 30.19
C THR A 96 -111.98 -11.96 30.27
N ALA A 97 -111.09 -12.46 31.13
CA ALA A 97 -109.75 -11.91 31.29
C ALA A 97 -109.02 -11.83 29.93
N ALA A 98 -109.11 -12.88 29.10
CA ALA A 98 -108.49 -12.90 27.77
C ALA A 98 -109.04 -11.80 26.84
N THR A 99 -110.34 -11.49 26.89
CA THR A 99 -110.90 -10.40 26.08
C THR A 99 -110.44 -9.03 26.54
N GLN A 100 -110.32 -8.80 27.85
CA GLN A 100 -109.74 -7.58 28.41
C GLN A 100 -108.27 -7.42 28.01
N PHE A 101 -107.47 -8.48 28.16
CA PHE A 101 -106.07 -8.49 27.73
C PHE A 101 -105.91 -8.24 26.23
N LYS A 102 -106.75 -8.86 25.40
CA LYS A 102 -106.73 -8.66 23.94
C LYS A 102 -107.03 -7.20 23.58
N GLN A 103 -108.05 -6.61 24.20
CA GLN A 103 -108.41 -5.22 23.95
C GLN A 103 -107.30 -4.26 24.39
N SER A 104 -106.77 -4.43 25.60
CA SER A 104 -105.65 -3.61 26.11
C SER A 104 -104.40 -3.71 25.22
N LEU A 105 -104.08 -4.91 24.71
CA LEU A 105 -102.99 -5.10 23.75
C LEU A 105 -103.24 -4.39 22.42
N GLN A 106 -104.47 -4.41 21.92
CA GLN A 106 -104.83 -3.71 20.68
C GLN A 106 -104.69 -2.19 20.83
N GLU A 107 -105.21 -1.63 21.93
CA GLU A 107 -105.08 -0.20 22.25
C GLU A 107 -103.60 0.21 22.36
N LEU A 108 -102.77 -0.62 23.03
CA LEU A 108 -101.33 -0.39 23.10
C LEU A 108 -100.68 -0.41 21.71
N MET A 109 -101.06 -1.35 20.85
CA MET A 109 -100.53 -1.43 19.48
C MET A 109 -100.91 -0.20 18.66
N GLU A 110 -102.14 0.30 18.77
CA GLU A 110 -102.57 1.55 18.10
C GLU A 110 -101.71 2.75 18.55
N ILE A 111 -101.47 2.86 19.86
CA ILE A 111 -100.59 3.91 20.43
C ILE A 111 -99.16 3.79 19.89
N LEU A 112 -98.62 2.58 19.76
CA LEU A 112 -97.26 2.34 19.26
C LEU A 112 -97.14 2.62 17.76
N MET A 113 -98.13 2.20 16.96
CA MET A 113 -98.13 2.41 15.50
C MET A 113 -98.30 3.88 15.11
N SER A 114 -98.87 4.71 16.00
CA SER A 114 -98.97 6.17 15.80
C SER A 114 -97.66 6.94 16.02
N LYS A 115 -96.58 6.28 16.47
CA LYS A 115 -95.32 6.91 16.86
C LYS A 115 -94.13 6.32 16.11
N GLU A 116 -93.01 7.03 16.15
CA GLU A 116 -91.72 6.49 15.71
C GLU A 116 -91.10 5.63 16.82
N PRO A 117 -90.90 4.31 16.61
CA PRO A 117 -90.45 3.42 17.66
C PRO A 117 -88.91 3.45 17.83
N TRP A 118 -88.48 3.62 19.08
CA TRP A 118 -87.08 3.44 19.48
C TRP A 118 -86.97 2.19 20.36
N TYR A 119 -86.09 1.26 19.98
CA TYR A 119 -85.96 -0.03 20.65
C TYR A 119 -84.72 -0.08 21.54
N VAL A 120 -84.93 -0.34 22.83
CA VAL A 120 -83.87 -0.69 23.79
C VAL A 120 -84.06 -2.14 24.19
N ARG A 121 -83.01 -2.96 24.09
CA ARG A 121 -83.02 -4.39 24.43
C ARG A 121 -82.10 -4.62 25.61
N CYS A 122 -82.68 -4.86 26.77
CA CYS A 122 -81.93 -5.12 28.00
C CYS A 122 -81.49 -6.58 28.07
N ILE A 123 -80.23 -6.84 28.42
CA ILE A 123 -79.67 -8.19 28.59
C ILE A 123 -79.13 -8.29 30.02
N LYS A 124 -79.56 -9.33 30.74
CA LYS A 124 -79.04 -9.69 32.06
C LYS A 124 -77.74 -10.51 31.89
N PRO A 125 -76.57 -10.03 32.32
CA PRO A 125 -75.31 -10.71 32.03
C PRO A 125 -75.09 -11.99 32.86
N ASN A 126 -75.69 -12.07 34.05
CA ASN A 126 -75.66 -13.24 34.93
C ASN A 126 -76.79 -13.19 35.97
N ASP A 127 -77.15 -14.35 36.54
CA ASP A 127 -78.25 -14.44 37.52
C ASP A 127 -77.89 -13.97 38.93
N PHE A 128 -76.60 -13.96 39.26
CA PHE A 128 -76.07 -13.62 40.58
C PHE A 128 -75.80 -12.13 40.79
N LYS A 129 -76.18 -11.27 39.83
CA LYS A 129 -75.98 -9.80 39.86
C LYS A 129 -74.51 -9.39 40.05
N GLN A 130 -73.57 -10.23 39.62
CA GLN A 130 -72.14 -9.98 39.75
C GLN A 130 -71.66 -9.02 38.66
N ALA A 131 -70.87 -8.03 39.03
CA ALA A 131 -70.25 -7.11 38.07
C ALA A 131 -69.25 -7.86 37.18
N ALA A 132 -69.18 -7.47 35.89
CA ALA A 132 -68.25 -8.02 34.89
C ALA A 132 -68.31 -9.54 34.63
N ARG A 133 -69.27 -10.27 35.22
CA ARG A 133 -69.47 -11.70 34.94
C ARG A 133 -70.46 -11.88 33.79
N PHE A 134 -70.06 -12.63 32.78
CA PHE A 134 -70.87 -12.97 31.61
C PHE A 134 -71.16 -14.47 31.60
N ASP A 135 -72.43 -14.83 31.73
CA ASP A 135 -72.90 -16.20 31.57
C ASP A 135 -73.45 -16.39 30.15
N GLU A 136 -72.71 -17.12 29.34
CA GLU A 136 -73.03 -17.36 27.93
C GLU A 136 -74.37 -18.08 27.75
N LYS A 137 -74.76 -18.98 28.67
CA LYS A 137 -76.04 -19.69 28.55
C LYS A 137 -77.20 -18.74 28.83
N VAL A 138 -77.09 -17.97 29.91
CA VAL A 138 -78.12 -16.98 30.27
C VAL A 138 -78.26 -15.93 29.17
N VAL A 139 -77.16 -15.38 28.65
CA VAL A 139 -77.21 -14.38 27.57
C VAL A 139 -77.65 -15.02 26.25
N GLY A 140 -77.21 -16.23 25.93
CA GLY A 140 -77.59 -16.95 24.71
C GLY A 140 -79.10 -17.17 24.61
N HIS A 141 -79.73 -17.60 25.70
CA HIS A 141 -81.20 -17.72 25.78
C HIS A 141 -81.88 -16.36 25.54
N GLN A 142 -81.34 -15.27 26.10
CA GLN A 142 -81.87 -13.91 25.92
C GLN A 142 -81.75 -13.40 24.49
N VAL A 143 -80.62 -13.65 23.85
CA VAL A 143 -80.38 -13.29 22.45
C VAL A 143 -81.39 -13.97 21.52
N GLN A 144 -81.76 -15.23 21.82
CA GLN A 144 -82.78 -15.96 21.09
C GLN A 144 -84.18 -15.37 21.32
N TYR A 145 -84.63 -15.25 22.58
CA TYR A 145 -86.01 -14.81 22.83
C TYR A 145 -86.26 -13.33 22.55
N LEU A 146 -85.23 -12.47 22.60
CA LEU A 146 -85.34 -11.06 22.18
C LEU A 146 -85.36 -10.91 20.65
N GLY A 147 -85.18 -12.00 19.90
CA GLY A 147 -85.14 -12.00 18.44
C GLY A 147 -83.94 -11.23 17.87
N LEU A 148 -82.85 -11.06 18.63
CA LEU A 148 -81.69 -10.27 18.19
C LEU A 148 -81.03 -10.88 16.96
N MET A 149 -80.94 -12.21 16.91
CA MET A 149 -80.39 -12.93 15.75
C MET A 149 -81.26 -12.74 14.51
N GLU A 150 -82.58 -12.74 14.67
CA GLU A 150 -83.50 -12.56 13.55
C GLU A 150 -83.47 -11.12 13.04
N ASN A 151 -83.44 -10.13 13.95
CA ASN A 151 -83.19 -8.72 13.62
C ASN A 151 -81.89 -8.55 12.84
N LEU A 152 -80.83 -9.26 13.23
CA LEU A 152 -79.54 -9.21 12.57
C LEU A 152 -79.56 -9.92 11.21
N ARG A 153 -80.26 -11.05 11.08
CA ARG A 153 -80.47 -11.76 9.79
C ARG A 153 -81.22 -10.90 8.79
N VAL A 154 -82.35 -10.31 9.18
CA VAL A 154 -83.12 -9.39 8.32
C VAL A 154 -82.26 -8.21 7.89
N ARG A 155 -81.46 -7.64 8.80
CA ARG A 155 -80.51 -6.56 8.46
C ARG A 155 -79.38 -7.00 7.54
N ARG A 156 -78.85 -8.22 7.71
CA ARG A 156 -77.77 -8.80 6.88
C ARG A 156 -78.24 -9.31 5.53
N ALA A 157 -79.52 -9.64 5.36
CA ALA A 157 -80.10 -9.99 4.06
C ALA A 157 -80.02 -8.81 3.08
N GLY A 158 -80.06 -7.58 3.61
CA GLY A 158 -79.71 -6.35 2.90
C GLY A 158 -78.21 -6.03 2.99
N PHE A 159 -77.90 -4.75 3.19
CA PHE A 159 -76.51 -4.29 3.33
C PHE A 159 -76.03 -4.33 4.78
N ALA A 160 -75.03 -5.17 5.07
CA ALA A 160 -74.47 -5.32 6.40
C ALA A 160 -73.75 -4.06 6.90
N TYR A 161 -73.13 -3.28 6.01
CA TYR A 161 -72.35 -2.09 6.37
C TYR A 161 -72.76 -0.86 5.57
N ARG A 162 -72.75 0.31 6.23
CA ARG A 162 -73.17 1.59 5.64
C ARG A 162 -72.32 2.72 6.18
N ARG A 163 -71.73 3.56 5.31
CA ARG A 163 -70.93 4.71 5.76
C ARG A 163 -70.99 5.87 4.78
N ARG A 164 -70.89 7.11 5.29
CA ARG A 164 -70.81 8.30 4.44
C ARG A 164 -69.52 8.28 3.60
N TYR A 165 -69.60 8.81 2.38
CA TYR A 165 -68.52 8.76 1.40
C TYR A 165 -67.25 9.46 1.87
N ASP A 166 -67.38 10.63 2.48
CA ASP A 166 -66.28 11.43 3.06
C ASP A 166 -65.46 10.62 4.07
N ILE A 167 -66.13 9.98 5.03
CA ILE A 167 -65.46 9.20 6.08
C ILE A 167 -64.82 7.93 5.49
N PHE A 168 -65.49 7.27 4.54
CA PHE A 168 -64.95 6.06 3.92
C PHE A 168 -63.70 6.38 3.09
N LEU A 169 -63.76 7.43 2.26
CA LEU A 169 -62.64 7.88 1.45
C LEU A 169 -61.46 8.31 2.32
N GLN A 170 -61.68 9.12 3.37
CA GLN A 170 -60.59 9.57 4.23
C GLN A 170 -59.85 8.41 4.89
N ARG A 171 -60.57 7.36 5.29
CA ARG A 171 -59.96 6.17 5.91
C ARG A 171 -59.18 5.34 4.91
N TYR A 172 -59.74 5.10 3.72
CA TYR A 172 -59.24 4.09 2.79
C TYR A 172 -58.54 4.66 1.53
N LYS A 173 -58.43 5.98 1.38
CA LYS A 173 -57.77 6.63 0.21
C LYS A 173 -56.32 6.20 -0.03
N CYS A 174 -55.63 5.67 0.97
CA CYS A 174 -54.25 5.20 0.77
C CYS A 174 -54.15 3.89 -0.02
N LEU A 175 -55.27 3.16 -0.17
CA LEU A 175 -55.32 1.90 -0.90
C LEU A 175 -55.27 2.10 -2.41
N CYS A 176 -55.80 3.21 -2.92
CA CYS A 176 -55.82 3.49 -4.35
C CYS A 176 -54.86 4.64 -4.71
N PRO A 177 -53.97 4.45 -5.71
CA PRO A 177 -53.03 5.49 -6.16
C PRO A 177 -53.69 6.78 -6.64
N SER A 178 -54.87 6.71 -7.27
CA SER A 178 -55.57 7.91 -7.77
C SER A 178 -56.22 8.73 -6.65
N THR A 179 -56.51 8.10 -5.51
CA THR A 179 -57.08 8.78 -4.33
C THR A 179 -56.02 9.25 -3.33
N TRP A 180 -54.81 8.69 -3.37
CA TRP A 180 -53.71 9.03 -2.45
C TRP A 180 -52.79 10.12 -3.02
N PRO A 181 -52.28 11.08 -2.22
CA PRO A 181 -52.58 11.36 -0.81
C PRO A 181 -53.79 12.26 -0.61
N HIS A 182 -54.17 13.02 -1.64
CA HIS A 182 -55.33 13.90 -1.66
C HIS A 182 -56.10 13.61 -2.94
N PHE A 183 -57.36 13.22 -2.80
CA PHE A 183 -58.26 13.02 -3.93
C PHE A 183 -58.58 14.38 -4.56
N ARG A 184 -58.55 14.45 -5.90
CA ARG A 184 -58.72 15.68 -6.68
C ARG A 184 -60.06 15.80 -7.40
N GLY A 185 -60.97 14.85 -7.21
CA GLY A 185 -62.31 14.92 -7.81
C GLY A 185 -63.27 15.81 -7.03
N ASP A 186 -64.42 16.08 -7.65
CA ASP A 186 -65.39 17.08 -7.19
C ASP A 186 -66.14 16.66 -5.91
N ASP A 187 -66.40 15.36 -5.75
CA ASP A 187 -67.19 14.83 -4.65
C ASP A 187 -66.59 13.56 -4.01
N ALA A 188 -66.90 13.34 -2.73
CA ALA A 188 -66.42 12.14 -2.03
C ALA A 188 -66.98 10.85 -2.65
N LYS A 189 -68.13 10.92 -3.32
CA LYS A 189 -68.77 9.77 -3.97
C LYS A 189 -67.95 9.27 -5.16
N SER A 190 -67.47 10.15 -6.05
CA SER A 190 -66.56 9.77 -7.14
C SER A 190 -65.26 9.18 -6.62
N GLY A 191 -64.70 9.75 -5.54
CA GLY A 191 -63.50 9.19 -4.91
C GLY A 191 -63.70 7.79 -4.35
N VAL A 192 -64.85 7.52 -3.72
CA VAL A 192 -65.19 6.16 -3.29
C VAL A 192 -65.48 5.24 -4.48
N ALA A 193 -66.09 5.72 -5.56
CA ALA A 193 -66.29 4.92 -6.77
C ALA A 193 -64.96 4.45 -7.37
N GLU A 194 -63.97 5.34 -7.46
CA GLU A 194 -62.64 5.01 -7.97
C GLU A 194 -61.89 4.05 -7.04
N LEU A 195 -62.00 4.26 -5.73
CA LEU A 195 -61.43 3.38 -4.71
C LEU A 195 -62.02 1.96 -4.82
N VAL A 196 -63.34 1.86 -4.91
CA VAL A 196 -64.06 0.58 -5.01
C VAL A 196 -63.72 -0.14 -6.32
N LYS A 197 -63.62 0.60 -7.43
CA LYS A 197 -63.15 0.08 -8.72
C LYS A 197 -61.73 -0.46 -8.62
N HIS A 198 -60.83 0.24 -7.94
CA HIS A 198 -59.45 -0.21 -7.73
C HIS A 198 -59.35 -1.44 -6.82
N LEU A 199 -60.21 -1.53 -5.81
CA LEU A 199 -60.32 -2.68 -4.92
C LEU A 199 -61.07 -3.87 -5.53
N GLN A 200 -61.60 -3.72 -6.76
CA GLN A 200 -62.27 -4.77 -7.52
C GLN A 200 -63.50 -5.36 -6.81
N TYR A 201 -64.28 -4.54 -6.11
CA TYR A 201 -65.55 -5.03 -5.55
C TYR A 201 -66.50 -5.42 -6.69
N GLN A 202 -67.21 -6.53 -6.51
CA GLN A 202 -68.24 -6.93 -7.45
C GLN A 202 -69.50 -6.09 -7.28
N GLU A 203 -70.27 -5.86 -8.34
CA GLU A 203 -71.48 -5.03 -8.30
C GLU A 203 -72.54 -5.57 -7.31
N GLU A 204 -72.53 -6.87 -7.02
CA GLU A 204 -73.43 -7.50 -6.03
C GLU A 204 -73.02 -7.22 -4.58
N GLU A 205 -71.75 -6.86 -4.34
CA GLU A 205 -71.17 -6.70 -3.01
C GLU A 205 -71.42 -5.31 -2.44
N TYR A 206 -71.69 -4.31 -3.28
CA TYR A 206 -71.88 -2.95 -2.83
C TYR A 206 -72.97 -2.21 -3.61
N SER A 207 -73.44 -1.11 -3.05
CA SER A 207 -74.32 -0.18 -3.76
C SER A 207 -74.05 1.24 -3.32
N MET A 208 -74.10 2.14 -4.30
CA MET A 208 -73.81 3.56 -4.12
C MET A 208 -75.09 4.35 -3.89
N GLY A 209 -75.38 4.68 -2.63
CA GLY A 209 -76.54 5.48 -2.27
C GLY A 209 -76.41 6.96 -2.64
N LYS A 210 -77.35 7.78 -2.15
CA LYS A 210 -77.28 9.24 -2.31
C LYS A 210 -76.11 9.85 -1.52
N THR A 211 -75.94 9.45 -0.26
CA THR A 211 -74.94 10.03 0.67
C THR A 211 -73.98 9.02 1.29
N LYS A 212 -74.23 7.73 1.10
CA LYS A 212 -73.52 6.64 1.79
C LYS A 212 -73.19 5.50 0.83
N LEU A 213 -72.05 4.86 1.06
CA LEU A 213 -71.70 3.55 0.52
C LEU A 213 -72.40 2.47 1.36
N PHE A 214 -72.94 1.46 0.68
CA PHE A 214 -73.55 0.29 1.29
C PHE A 214 -72.78 -0.96 0.84
N ILE A 215 -72.34 -1.80 1.78
CA ILE A 215 -71.62 -3.06 1.51
C ILE A 215 -72.47 -4.22 2.02
N ARG A 216 -72.71 -5.21 1.17
CA ARG A 216 -73.59 -6.34 1.38
C ARG A 216 -72.96 -7.38 2.29
N TYR A 217 -71.77 -7.84 1.92
CA TYR A 217 -71.09 -8.89 2.66
C TYR A 217 -70.04 -8.32 3.61
N PRO A 218 -69.98 -8.78 4.88
CA PRO A 218 -68.91 -8.39 5.79
C PRO A 218 -67.50 -8.74 5.28
N ARG A 219 -67.39 -9.79 4.45
CA ARG A 219 -66.13 -10.23 3.85
C ARG A 219 -65.44 -9.11 3.06
N THR A 220 -66.15 -8.43 2.15
CA THR A 220 -65.63 -7.33 1.34
C THR A 220 -65.07 -6.18 2.22
N LEU A 221 -65.74 -5.89 3.34
CA LEU A 221 -65.25 -4.89 4.30
C LEU A 221 -63.98 -5.35 5.02
N PHE A 222 -63.93 -6.61 5.46
CA PHE A 222 -62.76 -7.15 6.14
C PHE A 222 -61.54 -7.23 5.21
N GLU A 223 -61.71 -7.66 3.96
CA GLU A 223 -60.64 -7.65 2.95
C GLU A 223 -60.07 -6.25 2.73
N THR A 224 -60.93 -5.22 2.78
CA THR A 224 -60.52 -3.82 2.66
C THR A 224 -59.76 -3.32 3.89
N GLU A 225 -60.19 -3.75 5.08
CA GLU A 225 -59.50 -3.41 6.32
C GLU A 225 -58.13 -4.10 6.40
N ASP A 226 -58.03 -5.36 5.95
CA ASP A 226 -56.77 -6.10 5.87
C ASP A 226 -55.80 -5.45 4.87
N ALA A 227 -56.28 -5.08 3.68
CA ALA A 227 -55.50 -4.30 2.71
C ALA A 227 -55.02 -2.97 3.32
N PHE A 228 -55.86 -2.32 4.13
CA PHE A 228 -55.52 -1.07 4.82
C PHE A 228 -54.41 -1.26 5.86
N GLN A 229 -54.47 -2.32 6.67
CA GLN A 229 -53.41 -2.63 7.63
C GLN A 229 -52.08 -2.91 6.93
N GLN A 230 -52.08 -3.67 5.84
CA GLN A 230 -50.87 -3.92 5.04
C GLN A 230 -50.29 -2.62 4.46
N ARG A 231 -51.15 -1.74 3.94
CA ARG A 231 -50.73 -0.45 3.37
C ARG A 231 -50.05 0.47 4.39
N LYS A 232 -50.44 0.42 5.68
CA LYS A 232 -49.78 1.21 6.74
C LYS A 232 -48.29 0.89 6.84
N HIS A 233 -47.90 -0.38 6.73
CA HIS A 233 -46.48 -0.77 6.76
C HIS A 233 -45.70 -0.14 5.60
N TYR A 234 -46.28 -0.14 4.40
CA TYR A 234 -45.68 0.53 3.25
C TYR A 234 -45.52 2.05 3.45
N LEU A 235 -46.54 2.72 3.98
CA LEU A 235 -46.47 4.14 4.30
C LEU A 235 -45.38 4.45 5.35
N ALA A 236 -45.25 3.61 6.38
CA ALA A 236 -44.17 3.72 7.36
C ALA A 236 -42.79 3.59 6.70
N THR A 237 -42.63 2.66 5.76
CA THR A 237 -41.38 2.50 4.99
C THR A 237 -41.01 3.75 4.20
N ILE A 238 -41.98 4.45 3.59
CA ILE A 238 -41.73 5.73 2.90
C ILE A 238 -41.15 6.76 3.87
N ILE A 239 -41.78 6.93 5.04
CA ILE A 239 -41.34 7.89 6.06
C ILE A 239 -39.93 7.52 6.57
N GLN A 240 -39.72 6.24 6.90
CA GLN A 240 -38.43 5.73 7.37
C GLN A 240 -37.33 5.93 6.33
N THR A 241 -37.59 5.65 5.06
CA THR A 241 -36.62 5.82 3.97
C THR A 241 -36.22 7.29 3.82
N ARG A 242 -37.19 8.20 3.86
CA ARG A 242 -36.91 9.65 3.78
C ARG A 242 -36.10 10.14 4.98
N TYR A 243 -36.43 9.70 6.19
CA TYR A 243 -35.69 10.03 7.40
C TYR A 243 -34.26 9.48 7.36
N ARG A 244 -34.07 8.19 7.01
CA ARG A 244 -32.74 7.57 6.91
C ARG A 244 -31.86 8.30 5.89
N CYS A 245 -32.43 8.68 4.73
CA CYS A 245 -31.74 9.48 3.73
C CYS A 245 -31.34 10.86 4.29
N PHE A 246 -32.24 11.56 4.96
CA PHE A 246 -31.96 12.85 5.61
C PHE A 246 -30.85 12.73 6.65
N ALA A 247 -30.92 11.75 7.55
CA ALA A 247 -29.93 11.51 8.59
C ALA A 247 -28.55 11.19 8.01
N ALA A 248 -28.49 10.30 7.01
CA ALA A 248 -27.25 9.94 6.31
C ALA A 248 -26.65 11.16 5.57
N ARG A 249 -27.47 11.94 4.85
CA ARG A 249 -27.04 13.16 4.16
C ARG A 249 -26.50 14.20 5.14
N LYS A 250 -27.16 14.41 6.27
CA LYS A 250 -26.71 15.32 7.33
C LYS A 250 -25.34 14.91 7.86
N LYS A 251 -25.14 13.62 8.18
CA LYS A 251 -23.86 13.08 8.64
C LYS A 251 -22.75 13.24 7.59
N TYR A 252 -23.03 12.91 6.33
CA TYR A 252 -22.09 13.08 5.22
C TYR A 252 -21.64 14.53 5.05
N LEU A 253 -22.58 15.50 5.08
CA LEU A 253 -22.24 16.91 4.95
C LEU A 253 -21.38 17.42 6.11
N GLN A 254 -21.60 16.93 7.33
CA GLN A 254 -20.75 17.25 8.49
C GLN A 254 -19.32 16.69 8.30
N MET A 255 -19.19 15.42 7.92
CA MET A 255 -17.90 14.78 7.66
C MET A 255 -17.13 15.48 6.53
N ARG A 256 -17.82 15.82 5.43
CA ARG A 256 -17.23 16.54 4.30
C ARG A 256 -16.71 17.91 4.70
N LYS A 257 -17.47 18.67 5.51
CA LYS A 257 -17.01 19.97 6.05
C LYS A 257 -15.75 19.81 6.89
N ALA A 258 -15.72 18.83 7.80
CA ALA A 258 -14.55 18.56 8.64
C ALA A 258 -13.31 18.19 7.79
N ALA A 259 -13.46 17.32 6.79
CA ALA A 259 -12.38 16.95 5.88
C ALA A 259 -11.82 18.16 5.12
N ILE A 260 -12.67 19.02 4.56
CA ILE A 260 -12.25 20.24 3.86
C ILE A 260 -11.46 21.17 4.79
N ILE A 261 -11.90 21.32 6.05
CA ILE A 261 -11.18 22.13 7.05
C ILE A 261 -9.77 21.54 7.26
N ILE A 262 -9.66 20.24 7.54
CA ILE A 262 -8.38 19.57 7.77
C ILE A 262 -7.47 19.70 6.55
N GLU A 263 -7.96 19.41 5.35
CA GLU A 263 -7.17 19.52 4.12
C GLU A 263 -6.69 20.95 3.88
N SER A 264 -7.56 21.96 4.10
CA SER A 264 -7.18 23.36 3.93
C SER A 264 -6.10 23.79 4.93
N MET A 265 -6.21 23.35 6.19
CA MET A 265 -5.20 23.59 7.24
C MET A 265 -3.89 22.88 6.90
N TRP A 266 -3.95 21.66 6.37
CA TRP A 266 -2.77 20.90 5.97
C TRP A 266 -2.04 21.56 4.79
N ARG A 267 -2.78 21.97 3.75
CA ARG A 267 -2.21 22.74 2.63
C ARG A 267 -1.55 24.04 3.13
N ARG A 268 -2.19 24.74 4.08
CA ARG A 268 -1.61 25.93 4.72
C ARG A 268 -0.33 25.62 5.50
N TYR A 269 -0.30 24.52 6.24
CA TYR A 269 0.87 24.07 6.99
C TYR A 269 2.05 23.77 6.06
N LEU A 270 1.82 23.00 4.99
CA LEU A 270 2.84 22.71 3.98
C LEU A 270 3.36 23.99 3.31
N ALA A 271 2.48 24.93 2.98
CA ALA A 271 2.88 26.22 2.41
C ALA A 271 3.73 27.05 3.39
N ARG A 272 3.41 27.04 4.69
CA ARG A 272 4.23 27.68 5.73
C ARG A 272 5.60 27.02 5.85
N GLN A 273 5.68 25.69 5.83
CA GLN A 273 6.97 24.98 5.84
C GLN A 273 7.80 25.32 4.59
N LEU A 274 7.18 25.38 3.41
CA LEU A 274 7.87 25.76 2.18
C LEU A 274 8.38 27.21 2.24
N LEU A 275 7.58 28.14 2.77
CA LEU A 275 7.99 29.52 3.00
C LEU A 275 9.21 29.59 3.92
N GLU A 276 9.19 28.85 5.03
CA GLU A 276 10.30 28.84 5.99
C GLU A 276 11.57 28.24 5.39
N ARG A 277 11.45 27.15 4.61
CA ARG A 277 12.57 26.60 3.82
C ARG A 277 13.14 27.61 2.85
N ARG A 278 12.29 28.33 2.09
CA ARG A 278 12.72 29.39 1.17
C ARG A 278 13.41 30.54 1.90
N ARG A 279 12.86 31.00 3.03
CA ARG A 279 13.48 32.03 3.88
C ARG A 279 14.85 31.58 4.40
N ASN A 280 14.97 30.35 4.86
CA ASN A 280 16.24 29.80 5.34
C ASN A 280 17.25 29.64 4.21
N ALA A 281 16.83 29.21 3.01
CA ALA A 281 17.68 29.19 1.82
C ALA A 281 18.22 30.59 1.48
N VAL A 282 17.35 31.61 1.47
CA VAL A 282 17.76 33.01 1.25
C VAL A 282 18.75 33.47 2.32
N LYS A 283 18.50 33.17 3.60
CA LYS A 283 19.44 33.50 4.70
C LYS A 283 20.79 32.83 4.50
N VAL A 284 20.83 31.55 4.09
CA VAL A 284 22.07 30.81 3.84
C VAL A 284 22.84 31.41 2.67
N ILE A 285 22.17 31.67 1.55
CA ILE A 285 22.78 32.29 0.36
C ILE A 285 23.31 33.68 0.71
N ARG A 286 22.52 34.51 1.40
CA ARG A 286 22.95 35.84 1.83
C ARG A 286 24.15 35.79 2.76
N ARG A 287 24.16 34.89 3.75
CA ARG A 287 25.32 34.68 4.63
C ARG A 287 26.55 34.22 3.86
N PHE A 288 26.39 33.33 2.87
CA PHE A 288 27.49 32.90 2.02
C PHE A 288 28.08 34.07 1.22
N ILE A 289 27.24 34.89 0.58
CA ILE A 289 27.68 36.07 -0.18
C ILE A 289 28.38 37.07 0.74
N LEU A 290 27.81 37.38 1.90
CA LEU A 290 28.43 38.30 2.87
C LEU A 290 29.76 37.76 3.40
N GLY A 291 29.84 36.46 3.69
CA GLY A 291 31.09 35.81 4.09
C GLY A 291 32.14 35.81 2.98
N PHE A 292 31.73 35.72 1.71
CA PHE A 292 32.63 35.87 0.56
C PHE A 292 33.14 37.32 0.41
N MET A 293 32.29 38.32 0.64
CA MET A 293 32.68 39.74 0.60
C MET A 293 33.71 40.05 1.69
N THR A 294 33.50 39.52 2.90
CA THR A 294 34.35 39.74 4.10
C THR A 294 35.46 38.67 4.26
N ARG A 295 35.81 37.96 3.18
CA ARG A 295 36.73 36.80 3.23
C ARG A 295 38.19 37.12 3.62
N ASN A 296 38.58 38.40 3.49
CA ASN A 296 39.94 38.86 3.80
C ASN A 296 40.06 39.43 5.22
N GLU A 297 38.94 39.57 5.91
CA GLU A 297 38.89 40.03 7.30
C GLU A 297 39.18 38.87 8.27
N PRO A 298 39.55 39.16 9.53
CA PRO A 298 39.64 38.13 10.56
C PRO A 298 38.31 37.38 10.72
N GLU A 299 38.38 36.15 11.25
CA GLU A 299 37.21 35.29 11.40
C GLU A 299 36.17 35.94 12.33
N ASN A 300 34.99 36.23 11.78
CA ASN A 300 33.83 36.84 12.43
C ASN A 300 32.59 35.95 12.23
N ASP A 301 31.49 36.23 12.93
CA ASP A 301 30.27 35.40 12.89
C ASP A 301 29.65 35.27 11.48
N VAL A 302 29.96 36.20 10.58
CA VAL A 302 29.41 36.24 9.21
C VAL A 302 30.26 35.41 8.25
N ASN A 303 31.60 35.53 8.32
CA ASN A 303 32.54 34.88 7.42
C ASN A 303 33.00 33.50 7.92
N ALA A 304 32.87 33.17 9.20
CA ALA A 304 33.37 31.92 9.79
C ALA A 304 32.87 30.67 9.04
N ARG A 305 31.59 30.64 8.66
CA ARG A 305 31.03 29.53 7.90
C ARG A 305 31.64 29.42 6.50
N PHE A 306 31.83 30.55 5.81
CA PHE A 306 32.45 30.60 4.50
C PHE A 306 33.92 30.18 4.56
N VAL A 307 34.68 30.72 5.51
CA VAL A 307 36.09 30.38 5.75
C VAL A 307 36.25 28.88 6.04
N ARG A 308 35.39 28.30 6.89
CA ARG A 308 35.38 26.85 7.16
C ARG A 308 35.12 26.05 5.89
N GLN A 309 34.17 26.46 5.06
CA GLN A 309 33.88 25.80 3.79
C GLN A 309 35.07 25.87 2.83
N VAL A 310 35.73 27.03 2.72
CA VAL A 310 36.94 27.21 1.91
C VAL A 310 38.08 26.30 2.40
N LYS A 311 38.29 26.18 3.72
CA LYS A 311 39.28 25.28 4.30
C LYS A 311 39.00 23.82 3.92
N VAL A 312 37.76 23.35 4.06
CA VAL A 312 37.35 21.97 3.71
C VAL A 312 37.50 21.69 2.22
N GLU A 313 37.03 22.61 1.36
CA GLU A 313 37.08 22.44 -0.09
C GLU A 313 38.53 22.44 -0.60
N TYR A 314 39.38 23.30 -0.03
CA TYR A 314 40.81 23.29 -0.32
C TYR A 314 41.45 21.95 0.02
N LEU A 315 41.18 21.37 1.20
CA LEU A 315 41.74 20.07 1.60
C LEU A 315 41.27 18.92 0.69
N LYS A 316 39.99 18.92 0.29
CA LYS A 316 39.46 17.93 -0.66
C LYS A 316 40.14 18.04 -2.02
N ARG A 317 40.26 19.26 -2.55
CA ARG A 317 40.96 19.52 -3.82
C ARG A 317 42.43 19.14 -3.74
N LEU A 318 43.08 19.46 -2.62
CA LEU A 318 44.47 19.12 -2.39
C LEU A 318 44.65 17.61 -2.42
N ALA A 319 43.86 16.86 -1.65
CA ALA A 319 43.92 15.40 -1.60
C ALA A 319 43.75 14.74 -2.98
N ALA A 320 42.87 15.29 -3.84
CA ALA A 320 42.65 14.78 -5.18
C ALA A 320 43.81 15.07 -6.15
N ASN A 321 44.57 16.14 -5.93
CA ASN A 321 45.62 16.64 -6.83
C ASN A 321 47.01 16.60 -6.18
N LEU A 322 47.27 15.62 -5.32
CA LEU A 322 48.60 15.42 -4.75
C LEU A 322 49.58 14.91 -5.80
N PRO A 323 50.82 15.43 -5.83
CA PRO A 323 51.90 14.88 -6.64
C PRO A 323 52.10 13.39 -6.37
N LYS A 324 52.28 12.63 -7.44
CA LYS A 324 52.46 11.17 -7.37
C LYS A 324 53.93 10.75 -7.45
N SER A 325 54.78 11.60 -8.01
CA SER A 325 56.22 11.37 -8.20
C SER A 325 57.03 12.38 -7.39
N VAL A 326 58.24 11.99 -6.98
CA VAL A 326 59.20 12.89 -6.33
C VAL A 326 59.64 14.03 -7.26
N LEU A 327 59.62 13.79 -8.57
CA LEU A 327 59.98 14.77 -9.61
C LEU A 327 58.81 15.67 -10.02
N ASP A 328 57.61 15.38 -9.54
CA ASP A 328 56.43 16.20 -9.81
C ASP A 328 56.39 17.35 -8.79
N HIS A 329 56.72 18.55 -9.26
CA HIS A 329 56.72 19.78 -8.47
C HIS A 329 55.38 20.53 -8.54
N SER A 330 54.34 19.95 -9.14
CA SER A 330 53.04 20.58 -9.18
C SER A 330 52.44 20.68 -7.78
N TRP A 331 51.85 21.82 -7.43
CA TRP A 331 51.11 21.96 -6.18
C TRP A 331 49.91 22.88 -6.38
N PRO A 332 48.70 22.47 -5.98
CA PRO A 332 47.51 23.26 -6.26
C PRO A 332 47.52 24.58 -5.47
N PRO A 333 47.09 25.70 -6.08
CA PRO A 333 47.10 26.99 -5.41
C PRO A 333 46.18 26.99 -4.19
N ALA A 334 46.63 27.66 -3.12
CA ALA A 334 45.90 27.75 -1.87
C ALA A 334 45.16 29.08 -1.72
N PRO A 335 43.93 29.08 -1.19
CA PRO A 335 43.27 30.31 -0.73
C PRO A 335 44.09 31.01 0.35
N ILE A 336 43.96 32.34 0.47
CA ILE A 336 44.73 33.18 1.41
C ILE A 336 44.71 32.62 2.84
N VAL A 337 43.52 32.24 3.32
CA VAL A 337 43.33 31.70 4.69
C VAL A 337 44.05 30.36 4.92
N CYS A 338 44.34 29.62 3.86
CA CYS A 338 45.01 28.32 3.90
C CYS A 338 46.47 28.38 3.46
N LYS A 339 47.04 29.55 3.14
CA LYS A 339 48.37 29.67 2.53
C LYS A 339 49.46 29.05 3.40
N LYS A 340 49.51 29.44 4.68
CA LYS A 340 50.46 28.88 5.65
C LYS A 340 50.29 27.35 5.83
N ALA A 341 49.05 26.87 5.85
CA ALA A 341 48.78 25.44 5.95
C ALA A 341 49.20 24.68 4.68
N SER A 342 49.05 25.29 3.51
CA SER A 342 49.46 24.73 2.22
C SER A 342 50.96 24.52 2.13
N GLU A 343 51.75 25.50 2.57
CA GLU A 343 53.21 25.44 2.61
C GLU A 343 53.67 24.28 3.51
N LEU A 344 53.09 24.16 4.71
CA LEU A 344 53.40 23.06 5.63
C LEU A 344 53.00 21.69 5.06
N LEU A 345 51.84 21.58 4.42
CA LEU A 345 51.37 20.33 3.82
C LEU A 345 52.20 19.94 2.59
N HIS A 346 52.68 20.92 1.82
CA HIS A 346 53.58 20.68 0.69
C HIS A 346 54.89 20.04 1.15
N ASP A 347 55.52 20.64 2.17
CA ASP A 347 56.78 20.14 2.70
C ASP A 347 56.62 18.76 3.35
N LEU A 348 55.50 18.55 4.07
CA LEU A 348 55.16 17.27 4.67
C LEU A 348 54.93 16.19 3.61
N HIS A 349 54.15 16.47 2.55
CA HIS A 349 53.89 15.54 1.46
C HIS A 349 55.15 15.20 0.69
N ARG A 350 55.99 16.19 0.39
CA ARG A 350 57.25 16.00 -0.33
C ARG A 350 58.21 15.13 0.48
N THR A 351 58.36 15.41 1.78
CA THR A 351 59.19 14.61 2.68
C THR A 351 58.68 13.16 2.77
N TRP A 352 57.36 12.99 2.84
CA TRP A 352 56.74 11.67 2.82
C TRP A 352 56.96 10.93 1.50
N LEU A 353 56.80 11.58 0.34
CA LEU A 353 57.04 10.99 -0.98
C LEU A 353 58.48 10.53 -1.13
N VAL A 354 59.46 11.37 -0.76
CA VAL A 354 60.89 11.01 -0.77
C VAL A 354 61.13 9.81 0.12
N ARG A 355 60.62 9.84 1.36
CA ARG A 355 60.79 8.73 2.31
C ARG A 355 60.14 7.44 1.80
N LYS A 356 58.96 7.52 1.20
CA LYS A 356 58.25 6.38 0.59
C LYS A 356 59.05 5.80 -0.57
N TYR A 357 59.57 6.66 -1.45
CA TYR A 357 60.40 6.25 -2.58
C TYR A 357 61.68 5.57 -2.09
N CYS A 358 62.47 6.21 -1.21
CA CYS A 358 63.72 5.66 -0.69
C CYS A 358 63.51 4.33 0.05
N LYS A 359 62.44 4.19 0.84
CA LYS A 359 62.11 2.92 1.53
C LYS A 359 61.62 1.83 0.59
N SER A 360 61.03 2.18 -0.56
CA SER A 360 60.51 1.21 -1.53
C SER A 360 61.58 0.59 -2.43
N ILE A 361 62.78 1.18 -2.48
CA ILE A 361 63.88 0.69 -3.31
C ILE A 361 64.63 -0.42 -2.58
N SER A 362 64.67 -1.62 -3.18
CA SER A 362 65.49 -2.71 -2.67
C SER A 362 66.99 -2.40 -2.82
N PRO A 363 67.87 -2.96 -1.97
CA PRO A 363 69.32 -2.77 -2.09
C PRO A 363 69.86 -3.15 -3.48
N GLN A 364 69.33 -4.22 -4.08
CA GLN A 364 69.67 -4.66 -5.43
C GLN A 364 69.28 -3.62 -6.49
N ARG A 365 68.05 -3.07 -6.40
CA ARG A 365 67.60 -2.04 -7.32
C ARG A 365 68.38 -0.74 -7.15
N LYS A 366 68.78 -0.40 -5.93
CA LYS A 366 69.66 0.75 -5.67
C LYS A 366 71.01 0.58 -6.36
N ALA A 367 71.67 -0.57 -6.19
CA ALA A 367 72.95 -0.86 -6.85
C ALA A 367 72.85 -0.81 -8.39
N LEU A 368 71.75 -1.31 -8.97
CA LEU A 368 71.49 -1.19 -10.40
C LEU A 368 71.31 0.26 -10.85
N MET A 369 70.59 1.07 -10.08
CA MET A 369 70.39 2.49 -10.36
C MET A 369 71.70 3.26 -10.23
N ASP A 370 72.55 2.94 -9.25
CA ASP A 370 73.87 3.57 -9.06
C ASP A 370 74.74 3.36 -10.31
N TRP A 371 74.75 2.16 -10.91
CA TRP A 371 75.45 1.93 -12.18
C TRP A 371 74.84 2.69 -13.36
N LYS A 372 73.51 2.88 -13.40
CA LYS A 372 72.85 3.67 -14.45
C LYS A 372 73.13 5.16 -14.31
N VAL A 373 73.19 5.68 -13.09
CA VAL A 373 73.62 7.05 -12.77
C VAL A 373 75.08 7.25 -13.16
N GLU A 374 75.93 6.26 -12.90
CA GLU A 374 77.32 6.26 -13.34
C GLU A 374 77.42 6.29 -14.88
N ALA A 375 76.62 5.46 -15.56
CA ALA A 375 76.54 5.44 -17.01
C ALA A 375 76.06 6.78 -17.58
N GLU A 376 75.06 7.41 -16.95
CA GLU A 376 74.55 8.73 -17.34
C GLU A 376 75.64 9.80 -17.22
N ALA A 377 76.37 9.83 -16.10
CA ALA A 377 77.44 10.79 -15.88
C ALA A 377 78.56 10.69 -16.92
N ILE A 378 78.86 9.47 -17.40
CA ILE A 378 79.93 9.22 -18.38
C ILE A 378 79.44 9.48 -19.81
N PHE A 379 78.30 8.91 -20.19
CA PHE A 379 77.91 8.77 -21.60
C PHE A 379 76.79 9.69 -22.07
N SER A 380 76.01 10.29 -21.16
CA SER A 380 74.89 11.14 -21.54
C SER A 380 75.36 12.30 -22.42
N GLY A 381 74.76 12.42 -23.62
CA GLY A 381 75.10 13.43 -24.63
C GLY A 381 76.46 13.24 -25.32
N LYS A 382 77.27 12.24 -24.94
CA LYS A 382 78.64 12.04 -25.45
C LYS A 382 78.81 10.81 -26.32
N LYS A 383 77.98 9.76 -26.14
CA LYS A 383 78.01 8.53 -26.95
C LYS A 383 76.65 8.17 -27.51
N GLN A 384 76.56 7.94 -28.82
CA GLN A 384 75.31 7.71 -29.54
C GLN A 384 74.57 6.44 -29.07
N SER A 385 75.29 5.36 -28.69
CA SER A 385 74.67 4.13 -28.18
C SER A 385 74.12 4.24 -26.75
N TYR A 386 74.31 5.36 -26.04
CA TYR A 386 73.84 5.51 -24.66
C TYR A 386 72.32 5.46 -24.55
N GLN A 387 71.59 6.20 -25.39
CA GLN A 387 70.12 6.24 -25.32
C GLN A 387 69.50 4.85 -25.55
N ALA A 388 70.01 4.11 -26.53
CA ALA A 388 69.60 2.74 -26.82
C ALA A 388 69.91 1.76 -25.67
N SER A 389 70.87 2.09 -24.79
CA SER A 389 71.24 1.25 -23.63
C SER A 389 70.31 1.43 -22.42
N LEU A 390 69.49 2.49 -22.37
CA LEU A 390 68.66 2.83 -21.21
C LEU A 390 67.66 1.73 -20.82
N PRO A 391 66.89 1.12 -21.76
CA PRO A 391 65.92 0.08 -21.42
C PRO A 391 66.55 -1.23 -20.95
N SER A 392 67.81 -1.49 -21.33
CA SER A 392 68.51 -2.72 -20.99
C SER A 392 68.97 -2.71 -19.53
N MET A 393 68.48 -3.65 -18.73
CA MET A 393 68.89 -3.80 -17.32
C MET A 393 70.33 -4.29 -17.23
N PHE A 394 71.13 -3.65 -16.38
CA PHE A 394 72.50 -4.10 -16.14
C PHE A 394 72.52 -5.41 -15.36
N ALA A 395 73.42 -6.33 -15.70
CA ALA A 395 73.54 -7.62 -15.03
C ALA A 395 74.94 -7.82 -14.43
N GLU A 396 75.05 -8.55 -13.32
CA GLU A 396 76.34 -8.94 -12.72
C GLU A 396 77.09 -9.97 -13.57
N ASN A 397 76.38 -10.75 -14.38
CA ASN A 397 76.98 -11.77 -15.22
C ASN A 397 76.29 -11.82 -16.58
N ARG A 398 77.10 -11.72 -17.65
CA ARG A 398 76.67 -11.85 -19.05
C ARG A 398 77.20 -13.12 -19.71
N LEU A 399 77.79 -14.05 -18.95
CA LEU A 399 78.24 -15.34 -19.46
C LEU A 399 77.07 -16.29 -19.66
N ASN A 400 77.20 -17.14 -20.67
CA ASN A 400 76.30 -18.26 -20.90
C ASN A 400 76.50 -19.31 -19.79
N GLN A 401 75.52 -20.19 -19.56
CA GLN A 401 75.57 -21.17 -18.46
C GLN A 401 76.85 -22.03 -18.44
N GLU A 402 77.35 -22.46 -19.61
CA GLU A 402 78.59 -23.23 -19.71
C GLU A 402 79.84 -22.41 -19.33
N ASP A 403 79.92 -21.17 -19.81
CA ASP A 403 81.04 -20.26 -19.53
C ASP A 403 81.03 -19.84 -18.04
N ASP A 404 79.84 -19.68 -17.43
CA ASP A 404 79.72 -19.36 -16.01
C ASP A 404 80.07 -20.54 -15.08
N LEU A 405 79.73 -21.77 -15.48
CA LEU A 405 80.16 -22.97 -14.78
C LEU A 405 81.70 -23.11 -14.82
N ARG A 406 82.31 -22.82 -15.97
CA ARG A 406 83.77 -22.79 -16.12
C ARG A 406 84.43 -21.67 -15.32
N ARG A 407 83.84 -20.48 -15.29
CA ARG A 407 84.29 -19.40 -14.39
C ARG A 407 84.29 -19.87 -12.93
N THR A 408 83.20 -20.48 -12.47
CA THR A 408 83.04 -20.90 -11.07
C THR A 408 83.98 -22.05 -10.71
N THR A 409 84.19 -23.00 -11.62
CA THR A 409 85.04 -24.18 -11.37
C THR A 409 86.52 -23.91 -11.57
N MET A 410 86.90 -23.07 -12.53
CA MET A 410 88.29 -22.78 -12.88
C MET A 410 88.73 -21.42 -12.35
N PHE A 411 88.07 -20.32 -12.75
CA PHE A 411 88.54 -18.97 -12.39
C PHE A 411 88.50 -18.72 -10.88
N GLU A 412 87.36 -18.97 -10.22
CA GLU A 412 87.21 -18.72 -8.78
C GLU A 412 88.13 -19.59 -7.91
N LYS A 413 88.47 -20.81 -8.37
CA LYS A 413 89.27 -21.76 -7.58
C LYS A 413 90.78 -21.65 -7.81
N SER A 414 91.23 -21.38 -9.04
CA SER A 414 92.66 -21.47 -9.39
C SER A 414 93.27 -20.23 -10.03
N VAL A 415 92.48 -19.24 -10.44
CA VAL A 415 92.96 -18.06 -11.17
C VAL A 415 92.76 -16.75 -10.42
N LYS A 416 91.66 -16.63 -9.66
CA LYS A 416 91.37 -15.48 -8.81
C LYS A 416 92.33 -15.45 -7.62
N HIS A 417 92.83 -14.27 -7.25
CA HIS A 417 93.65 -14.16 -6.04
C HIS A 417 92.76 -14.30 -4.79
N GLN A 418 93.32 -14.90 -3.73
CA GLN A 418 92.61 -15.06 -2.44
C GLN A 418 92.21 -13.70 -1.88
N GLY A 419 90.94 -13.55 -1.53
CA GLY A 419 90.36 -12.31 -0.97
C GLY A 419 89.68 -11.38 -1.99
N GLU A 420 89.84 -11.59 -3.30
CA GLU A 420 89.15 -10.77 -4.31
C GLU A 420 87.68 -11.20 -4.47
N LYS A 421 86.77 -10.27 -4.70
CA LYS A 421 85.36 -10.54 -5.01
C LYS A 421 85.06 -10.28 -6.47
N THR A 422 84.45 -11.25 -7.17
CA THR A 422 84.00 -11.08 -8.55
C THR A 422 82.75 -10.19 -8.59
N MET A 423 82.84 -9.11 -9.37
CA MET A 423 81.82 -8.05 -9.46
C MET A 423 81.09 -8.06 -10.80
N TYR A 424 81.77 -8.41 -11.88
CA TYR A 424 81.18 -8.42 -13.22
C TYR A 424 81.87 -9.39 -14.18
N CYS A 425 81.10 -10.06 -15.03
CA CYS A 425 81.62 -10.96 -16.05
C CYS A 425 80.98 -10.68 -17.42
N LEU A 426 81.79 -10.54 -18.46
CA LEU A 426 81.34 -10.24 -19.81
C LEU A 426 82.18 -10.99 -20.87
N PRO A 427 81.58 -11.71 -21.82
CA PRO A 427 82.29 -12.20 -23.00
C PRO A 427 82.68 -11.03 -23.91
N VAL A 428 83.96 -10.93 -24.26
CA VAL A 428 84.51 -9.86 -25.10
C VAL A 428 85.37 -10.43 -26.22
N THR A 429 85.46 -9.71 -27.34
CA THR A 429 86.42 -10.04 -28.41
C THR A 429 87.66 -9.18 -28.24
N LYS A 430 88.82 -9.78 -27.98
CA LYS A 430 90.10 -9.06 -27.96
C LYS A 430 90.70 -9.00 -29.36
N TYR A 431 91.14 -7.83 -29.79
CA TYR A 431 91.88 -7.65 -31.04
C TYR A 431 93.38 -7.58 -30.75
N ASP A 432 94.18 -8.43 -31.42
CA ASP A 432 95.63 -8.37 -31.28
C ASP A 432 96.20 -7.09 -31.88
N ARG A 433 97.15 -6.47 -31.18
CA ARG A 433 97.82 -5.24 -31.62
C ARG A 433 98.57 -5.39 -32.96
N HIS A 434 99.07 -6.60 -33.25
CA HIS A 434 99.68 -6.93 -34.53
C HIS A 434 98.71 -7.73 -35.38
N GLY A 435 98.18 -7.08 -36.42
CA GLY A 435 97.31 -7.71 -37.40
C GLY A 435 95.83 -7.79 -37.02
N TYR A 436 95.41 -7.25 -35.86
CA TYR A 436 94.01 -7.14 -35.43
C TYR A 436 93.20 -8.43 -35.56
N LYS A 437 93.84 -9.57 -35.26
CA LYS A 437 93.14 -10.86 -35.26
C LYS A 437 92.22 -10.94 -34.03
N PRO A 438 90.93 -11.30 -34.22
CA PRO A 438 89.99 -11.43 -33.12
C PRO A 438 90.28 -12.69 -32.29
N ARG A 439 90.23 -12.57 -30.97
CA ARG A 439 90.33 -13.67 -30.01
C ARG A 439 89.23 -13.57 -28.98
N GLU A 440 88.46 -14.64 -28.82
CA GLU A 440 87.41 -14.67 -27.80
C GLU A 440 88.01 -14.73 -26.39
N ARG A 441 87.59 -13.80 -25.53
CA ARG A 441 88.06 -13.69 -24.16
C ARG A 441 86.86 -13.45 -23.23
N VAL A 442 87.07 -13.73 -21.96
CA VAL A 442 86.13 -13.36 -20.90
C VAL A 442 86.76 -12.27 -20.07
N LEU A 443 86.08 -11.13 -19.98
CA LEU A 443 86.41 -10.03 -19.10
C LEU A 443 85.78 -10.30 -17.74
N ILE A 444 86.60 -10.43 -16.70
CA ILE A 444 86.14 -10.61 -15.32
C ILE A 444 86.66 -9.43 -14.50
N LEU A 445 85.74 -8.64 -13.96
CA LEU A 445 86.02 -7.55 -13.05
C LEU A 445 85.90 -8.05 -11.62
N THR A 446 86.96 -7.87 -10.85
CA THR A 446 86.94 -8.03 -9.39
C THR A 446 87.00 -6.66 -8.71
N ASP A 447 86.88 -6.64 -7.39
CA ASP A 447 87.12 -5.46 -6.55
C ASP A 447 88.57 -4.96 -6.55
N ALA A 448 89.54 -5.77 -6.99
CA ALA A 448 90.97 -5.41 -7.00
C ALA A 448 91.60 -5.31 -8.40
N ALA A 449 91.17 -6.14 -9.35
CA ALA A 449 91.78 -6.25 -10.68
C ALA A 449 90.77 -6.60 -11.79
N LEU A 450 91.13 -6.23 -13.01
CA LEU A 450 90.49 -6.63 -14.26
C LEU A 450 91.24 -7.82 -14.87
N TYR A 451 90.53 -8.90 -15.09
CA TYR A 451 91.06 -10.13 -15.67
C TYR A 451 90.57 -10.31 -17.11
N LEU A 452 91.48 -10.64 -18.01
CA LEU A 452 91.16 -11.17 -19.33
C LEU A 452 91.60 -12.61 -19.40
N VAL A 453 90.61 -13.47 -19.53
CA VAL A 453 90.77 -14.92 -19.46
C VAL A 453 90.47 -15.52 -20.82
N ASP A 454 91.17 -16.59 -21.21
CA ASP A 454 90.79 -17.32 -22.43
C ASP A 454 89.41 -17.96 -22.26
N ARG A 455 88.56 -17.89 -23.30
CA ARG A 455 87.22 -18.46 -23.22
C ARG A 455 87.23 -20.00 -23.20
N LYS A 456 88.25 -20.62 -23.82
CA LYS A 456 88.33 -22.09 -23.93
C LYS A 456 88.81 -22.77 -22.65
N ASP A 457 89.92 -22.29 -22.07
CA ASP A 457 90.60 -22.95 -20.95
C ASP A 457 90.58 -22.14 -19.65
N PHE A 458 89.90 -20.98 -19.63
CA PHE A 458 89.80 -20.09 -18.47
C PHE A 458 91.14 -19.76 -17.80
N LYS A 459 92.26 -19.80 -18.55
CA LYS A 459 93.57 -19.36 -18.06
C LYS A 459 93.70 -17.84 -18.17
N SER A 460 94.20 -17.21 -17.12
CA SER A 460 94.48 -15.77 -17.13
C SER A 460 95.53 -15.42 -18.18
N LYS A 461 95.17 -14.53 -19.10
CA LYS A 461 96.07 -13.95 -20.10
C LYS A 461 96.55 -12.57 -19.66
N HIS A 462 95.67 -11.79 -19.05
CA HIS A 462 96.01 -10.50 -18.44
C HIS A 462 95.34 -10.39 -17.08
N ARG A 463 96.10 -9.87 -16.10
CA ARG A 463 95.57 -9.41 -14.81
C ARG A 463 96.07 -7.99 -14.63
N ILE A 464 95.14 -7.04 -14.63
CA ILE A 464 95.44 -5.62 -14.56
C ILE A 464 94.88 -5.11 -13.26
N PRO A 465 95.71 -4.79 -12.26
CA PRO A 465 95.24 -4.12 -11.06
C PRO A 465 94.43 -2.88 -11.43
N LEU A 466 93.29 -2.66 -10.78
CA LEU A 466 92.43 -1.53 -11.12
C LEU A 466 93.19 -0.19 -11.01
N LYS A 467 94.04 -0.06 -9.97
CA LYS A 467 94.97 1.08 -9.75
C LYS A 467 95.96 1.36 -10.87
N SER A 468 96.26 0.38 -11.71
CA SER A 468 97.20 0.55 -12.80
C SER A 468 96.53 0.87 -14.14
N ILE A 469 95.21 1.06 -14.21
CA ILE A 469 94.57 1.46 -15.48
C ILE A 469 94.83 2.96 -15.69
N GLU A 470 95.48 3.35 -16.80
CA GLU A 470 95.76 4.75 -17.13
C GLU A 470 94.54 5.47 -17.72
N GLY A 471 93.66 4.72 -18.36
CA GLY A 471 92.51 5.29 -19.05
C GLY A 471 91.69 4.26 -19.80
N ILE A 472 90.46 4.63 -20.11
CA ILE A 472 89.52 3.89 -20.93
C ILE A 472 89.12 4.81 -22.07
N THR A 473 89.45 4.47 -23.32
CA THR A 473 89.01 5.23 -24.49
C THR A 473 87.90 4.48 -25.22
N VAL A 474 86.81 5.18 -25.51
CA VAL A 474 85.66 4.68 -26.28
C VAL A 474 85.31 5.72 -27.34
N SER A 475 84.74 5.29 -28.46
CA SER A 475 84.30 6.25 -29.49
C SER A 475 82.98 6.93 -29.10
N SER A 476 82.66 8.05 -29.74
CA SER A 476 81.36 8.73 -29.65
C SER A 476 80.21 8.02 -30.41
N LEU A 477 80.52 7.04 -31.25
CA LEU A 477 79.56 6.34 -32.12
C LEU A 477 78.86 5.16 -31.42
N THR A 478 78.07 4.39 -32.17
CA THR A 478 77.28 3.23 -31.69
C THR A 478 78.08 1.94 -31.53
N ASP A 479 79.39 1.97 -31.73
CA ASP A 479 80.27 0.82 -31.62
C ASP A 479 80.37 0.25 -30.19
N GLY A 480 80.82 -1.01 -30.11
CA GLY A 480 81.09 -1.74 -28.87
C GLY A 480 82.55 -1.72 -28.44
N LEU A 481 83.42 -0.90 -29.07
CA LEU A 481 84.85 -0.93 -28.82
C LEU A 481 85.24 -0.20 -27.53
N LEU A 482 86.14 -0.85 -26.80
CA LEU A 482 86.73 -0.44 -25.53
C LEU A 482 88.25 -0.53 -25.66
N LEU A 483 88.93 0.61 -25.65
CA LEU A 483 90.39 0.68 -25.56
C LEU A 483 90.81 0.89 -24.11
N LEU A 484 91.50 -0.09 -23.54
CA LEU A 484 92.04 0.00 -22.17
C LEU A 484 93.52 0.38 -22.22
N ARG A 485 93.87 1.55 -21.67
CA ARG A 485 95.24 2.07 -21.58
C ARG A 485 95.92 1.56 -20.33
N ILE A 486 97.10 0.95 -20.50
CA ILE A 486 97.84 0.25 -19.44
C ILE A 486 99.30 0.76 -19.42
N PRO A 487 99.95 0.85 -18.24
CA PRO A 487 101.34 1.27 -18.10
C PRO A 487 102.30 0.39 -18.90
N GLN A 488 103.25 1.04 -19.58
CA GLN A 488 104.24 0.36 -20.41
C GLN A 488 105.24 -0.50 -19.62
N GLU A 489 105.32 -0.30 -18.30
CA GLU A 489 106.28 -0.97 -17.39
C GLU A 489 105.88 -2.42 -17.03
N MET A 490 104.67 -2.87 -17.37
CA MET A 490 104.20 -4.22 -17.07
C MET A 490 104.85 -5.28 -17.99
N LYS A 491 105.86 -6.01 -17.49
CA LYS A 491 106.68 -7.00 -18.22
C LYS A 491 105.93 -8.10 -18.99
N LYS A 492 104.67 -8.42 -18.66
CA LYS A 492 103.86 -9.43 -19.36
C LYS A 492 102.97 -8.85 -20.48
N ASP A 493 102.68 -7.56 -20.44
CA ASP A 493 101.62 -6.94 -21.24
C ASP A 493 102.19 -5.86 -22.17
N LYS A 494 102.32 -6.24 -23.44
CA LYS A 494 102.96 -5.46 -24.51
C LYS A 494 102.09 -4.29 -25.05
N GLY A 495 101.57 -3.41 -24.19
CA GLY A 495 100.79 -2.20 -24.55
C GLY A 495 99.28 -2.28 -24.33
N ASP A 496 98.54 -1.33 -24.89
CA ASP A 496 97.09 -1.14 -24.68
C ASP A 496 96.28 -2.37 -25.14
N LEU A 497 95.07 -2.51 -24.60
CA LEU A 497 94.15 -3.61 -24.94
C LEU A 497 92.94 -3.09 -25.69
N ILE A 498 92.74 -3.63 -26.89
CA ILE A 498 91.58 -3.36 -27.73
C ILE A 498 90.56 -4.48 -27.51
N LEU A 499 89.42 -4.14 -26.94
CA LEU A 499 88.33 -5.06 -26.61
C LEU A 499 87.06 -4.61 -27.30
N ASP A 500 86.25 -5.56 -27.75
CA ASP A 500 84.88 -5.30 -28.19
C ASP A 500 83.90 -5.95 -27.21
N ALA A 501 83.15 -5.09 -26.52
CA ALA A 501 82.12 -5.42 -25.53
C ALA A 501 80.72 -5.52 -26.16
N ARG A 502 80.62 -5.40 -27.50
CA ARG A 502 79.37 -5.47 -28.26
C ARG A 502 78.30 -4.55 -27.66
N ALA A 503 77.07 -5.04 -27.51
CA ALA A 503 75.94 -4.30 -26.95
C ALA A 503 76.09 -3.94 -25.46
N HIS A 504 77.09 -4.46 -24.76
CA HIS A 504 77.28 -4.27 -23.31
C HIS A 504 78.41 -3.29 -22.98
N LEU A 505 78.91 -2.52 -23.93
CA LEU A 505 79.98 -1.53 -23.70
C LEU A 505 79.65 -0.53 -22.58
N ILE A 506 78.45 0.07 -22.63
CA ILE A 506 78.01 1.04 -21.61
C ILE A 506 77.98 0.39 -20.22
N GLU A 507 77.45 -0.83 -20.12
CA GLU A 507 77.40 -1.60 -18.88
C GLU A 507 78.81 -1.92 -18.37
N ALA A 508 79.70 -2.41 -19.24
CA ALA A 508 81.06 -2.80 -18.91
C ALA A 508 81.86 -1.62 -18.37
N VAL A 509 81.87 -0.50 -19.10
CA VAL A 509 82.61 0.70 -18.70
C VAL A 509 82.07 1.26 -17.39
N SER A 510 80.75 1.37 -17.25
CA SER A 510 80.12 1.89 -16.02
C SER A 510 80.45 1.02 -14.80
N LYS A 511 80.54 -0.30 -14.98
CA LYS A 511 80.94 -1.21 -13.90
C LYS A 511 82.42 -1.13 -13.57
N ILE A 512 83.29 -1.02 -14.59
CA ILE A 512 84.73 -0.83 -14.38
C ILE A 512 84.99 0.50 -13.67
N THR A 513 84.36 1.60 -14.08
CA THR A 513 84.51 2.89 -13.40
C THR A 513 83.95 2.90 -11.99
N THR A 514 82.83 2.19 -11.75
CA THR A 514 82.27 2.04 -10.40
C THR A 514 83.22 1.27 -9.48
N ALA A 515 83.81 0.17 -9.96
CA ALA A 515 84.77 -0.60 -9.18
C ALA A 515 86.09 0.16 -8.97
N PHE A 516 86.47 1.03 -9.92
CA PHE A 516 87.70 1.81 -9.85
C PHE A 516 87.58 3.11 -9.05
N GLY A 517 86.40 3.73 -9.01
CA GLY A 517 86.13 4.96 -8.27
C GLY A 517 86.60 6.25 -8.95
N GLN A 518 87.09 6.22 -10.21
CA GLN A 518 87.48 7.43 -10.96
C GLN A 518 86.83 7.47 -12.34
N ARG A 519 85.95 8.46 -12.54
CA ARG A 519 85.27 8.74 -13.81
C ARG A 519 86.17 9.39 -14.86
N SER A 520 87.16 10.17 -14.41
CA SER A 520 88.07 10.96 -15.25
C SER A 520 88.95 10.12 -16.17
N LEU A 521 89.02 8.80 -15.94
CA LEU A 521 89.75 7.88 -16.80
C LEU A 521 89.02 7.55 -18.11
N VAL A 522 87.70 7.77 -18.20
CA VAL A 522 86.97 7.50 -19.44
C VAL A 522 87.08 8.70 -20.37
N LEU A 523 87.80 8.51 -21.46
CA LEU A 523 87.88 9.42 -22.59
C LEU A 523 86.91 8.95 -23.68
N ILE A 524 85.90 9.76 -23.97
CA ILE A 524 85.06 9.56 -25.15
C ILE A 524 85.69 10.34 -26.29
N GLU A 525 86.28 9.63 -27.24
CA GLU A 525 86.93 10.24 -28.38
C GLU A 525 85.87 10.77 -29.36
N LEU A 526 85.94 12.08 -29.63
CA LEU A 526 85.07 12.76 -30.59
C LEU A 526 85.62 12.70 -32.01
N SER A 527 86.93 12.49 -32.15
CA SER A 527 87.54 12.27 -33.45
C SER A 527 87.22 10.86 -33.98
N ASN A 528 87.16 10.74 -35.30
CA ASN A 528 86.96 9.46 -35.98
C ASN A 528 88.22 8.58 -35.93
N SER A 529 89.20 8.85 -35.07
CA SER A 529 90.43 8.07 -34.95
C SER A 529 91.03 8.10 -33.55
N VAL A 530 91.33 6.93 -32.96
CA VAL A 530 92.03 6.81 -31.67
C VAL A 530 93.39 6.14 -31.86
N ARG A 531 94.42 6.66 -31.17
CA ARG A 531 95.75 6.03 -31.10
C ARG A 531 95.82 5.02 -29.94
N HIS A 532 96.43 3.86 -30.20
CA HIS A 532 96.77 2.85 -29.19
C HIS A 532 98.27 2.51 -29.21
N ARG A 533 98.81 2.15 -28.05
CA ARG A 533 100.24 1.90 -27.85
C ARG A 533 100.58 0.40 -28.00
N LEU A 534 101.68 0.11 -28.70
CA LEU A 534 102.27 -1.23 -28.86
C LEU A 534 103.62 -1.35 -28.12
N SER A 535 104.11 -2.58 -27.91
CA SER A 535 105.45 -2.80 -27.35
C SER A 535 106.56 -2.19 -28.20
N GLY A 536 107.51 -1.53 -27.55
CA GLY A 536 108.66 -0.91 -28.21
C GLY A 536 108.43 0.50 -28.75
N GLY A 537 107.45 1.22 -28.21
CA GLY A 537 107.20 2.64 -28.54
C GLY A 537 106.46 2.90 -29.85
N LYS A 538 105.96 1.86 -30.52
CA LYS A 538 105.15 2.00 -31.75
C LYS A 538 103.69 2.29 -31.42
N GLU A 539 103.04 3.14 -32.22
CA GLU A 539 101.61 3.44 -32.10
C GLU A 539 100.84 2.83 -33.28
N GLY A 540 99.58 2.45 -33.03
CA GLY A 540 98.62 2.05 -34.05
C GLY A 540 97.39 2.94 -33.99
N MET A 541 96.64 3.00 -35.09
CA MET A 541 95.44 3.82 -35.22
C MET A 541 94.20 2.94 -35.36
N ILE A 542 93.10 3.39 -34.74
CA ILE A 542 91.75 2.83 -34.83
C ILE A 542 90.87 3.90 -35.45
N ASP A 543 90.38 3.68 -36.66
CA ASP A 543 89.52 4.61 -37.38
C ASP A 543 88.05 4.19 -37.21
N PHE A 544 87.21 5.10 -36.74
CA PHE A 544 85.78 4.90 -36.55
C PHE A 544 85.01 5.50 -37.72
N SER A 545 84.08 4.74 -38.28
CA SER A 545 83.17 5.20 -39.33
C SER A 545 81.76 4.68 -39.12
N GLN A 546 80.81 5.21 -39.87
CA GLN A 546 79.43 4.74 -39.88
C GLN A 546 79.13 4.01 -41.20
N GLY A 547 78.40 2.90 -41.14
CA GLY A 547 78.02 2.11 -42.31
C GLY A 547 76.83 1.18 -42.05
N ALA A 548 76.32 0.54 -43.11
CA ALA A 548 75.09 -0.27 -43.03
C ALA A 548 75.24 -1.59 -42.24
N LYS A 549 76.46 -2.13 -42.12
CA LYS A 549 76.75 -3.35 -41.36
C LYS A 549 77.87 -3.06 -40.35
N PRO A 550 77.72 -3.45 -39.07
CA PRO A 550 78.81 -3.37 -38.11
C PRO A 550 79.95 -4.29 -38.52
N GLU A 551 81.15 -3.75 -38.69
CA GLU A 551 82.33 -4.52 -39.08
C GLU A 551 83.58 -3.98 -38.37
N ILE A 552 84.41 -4.89 -37.85
CA ILE A 552 85.74 -4.57 -37.31
C ILE A 552 86.78 -5.34 -38.13
N SER A 553 87.55 -4.64 -38.94
CA SER A 553 88.53 -5.25 -39.84
C SER A 553 89.79 -4.39 -40.00
N LYS A 554 90.87 -5.00 -40.50
CA LYS A 554 92.13 -4.30 -40.76
C LYS A 554 92.04 -3.57 -42.10
N GLY A 555 92.15 -2.24 -42.06
CA GLY A 555 92.17 -1.39 -43.25
C GLY A 555 93.41 -1.58 -44.12
N LYS A 556 93.32 -1.18 -45.40
CA LYS A 556 94.45 -1.20 -46.34
C LYS A 556 95.62 -0.31 -45.88
N ASN A 557 95.33 0.73 -45.10
CA ASN A 557 96.28 1.62 -44.43
C ASN A 557 96.95 0.99 -43.18
N GLY A 558 96.58 -0.23 -42.81
CA GLY A 558 97.09 -0.91 -41.62
C GLY A 558 96.44 -0.50 -40.31
N HIS A 559 95.44 0.39 -40.35
CA HIS A 559 94.65 0.80 -39.18
C HIS A 559 93.54 -0.23 -38.87
N LEU A 560 93.00 -0.19 -37.66
CA LEU A 560 91.80 -0.95 -37.32
C LEU A 560 90.58 -0.12 -37.70
N ILE A 561 89.79 -0.56 -38.67
CA ILE A 561 88.56 0.12 -39.07
C ILE A 561 87.41 -0.47 -38.24
N VAL A 562 86.68 0.40 -37.54
CA VAL A 562 85.47 0.07 -36.80
C VAL A 562 84.29 0.79 -37.45
N VAL A 563 83.52 0.03 -38.21
CA VAL A 563 82.28 0.50 -38.81
C VAL A 563 81.16 0.26 -37.81
N SER A 564 80.58 1.35 -37.33
CA SER A 564 79.40 1.33 -36.46
C SER A 564 78.12 1.44 -37.31
N PRO A 565 77.01 0.80 -36.93
CA PRO A 565 75.76 0.94 -37.66
C PRO A 565 75.26 2.37 -37.56
N THR A 566 74.84 2.96 -38.68
CA THR A 566 74.02 4.18 -38.65
C THR A 566 72.77 3.86 -37.82
N SER A 567 72.57 4.58 -36.72
CA SER A 567 71.32 4.47 -35.96
C SER A 567 70.16 4.83 -36.89
N PRO A 568 69.01 4.13 -36.86
CA PRO A 568 67.77 4.72 -37.35
C PRO A 568 67.40 5.96 -36.53
#